data_AF-A0A9D7RES1-F1
#
_entry.id   AF-A0A9D7RES1-F1
#
_cell.length_a   1.000
_cell.length_b   1.000
_cell.length_c   1.000
_cell.angle_alpha   90.00
_cell.angle_beta   90.00
_cell.angle_gamma   90.00
#
_symmetry.space_group_name_H-M   'P 1'
#
loop_
_entity.id
_entity.type
_entity.pdbx_description
1 polymer ?
#
loop_
_entity_poly.entity_id
_entity_poly.type
_entity_poly.pdbx_seq_one_letter_code
_entity_poly.pdbx_strand_id
1 'polypeptide(L)'
;MNLVKGLVELIHSNKIYIPELRESILQHPKLSVLYEGFISGRFKDDEDAAQQIYNSTKRHSAYLKLKNNLRRRLVDAVFFIDTVKENYSDRQKAYFECYKEWAAAKIILSRNTQPAAMMMLEQILKKAEIFEFTDLVTDIVRALRIHYGTREGVLDKYHYYNELYHKYWKIVSWEDRAEELYAFLMVNYVQNKSLKNSIQENAMLFYEELQPAVEEFGTYRLLLYSGLIRLITYSSVNDYEQILKVCDDMLTQFSKKPYTPGVPIQIFNYQQLVCFIQLKDFNRGRDALPRFLALVEQGSFNWFKYHELYLQLAFHTANYQDAYTILPKVFKEKSYHLLPASTKEIWNLNLAYAVFLQREEKISLPQDDTLFKNFRLGKFLNAIPILSKDKRGMNVSILILHMLFLLQEQKYDDVIDRIEAVQKYCSRYLKHNELFPSNSFINMLLEIPIQNFHPVAVKRHTDKYLQKLTQAPLEVTQQTVEIEIIPYEDLWKIIITHLENSESKKDRSDLIKF
;
A
#
# COMPACT_ATOMS: atom_id res chain seq x y z
N MET A 1 -15.10 -21.20 0.64
CA MET A 1 -14.44 -21.17 1.95
C MET A 1 -14.09 -19.74 2.34
N ASN A 2 -13.36 -19.02 1.48
CA ASN A 2 -12.81 -17.67 1.74
C ASN A 2 -13.79 -16.67 2.36
N LEU A 3 -15.03 -16.60 1.85
CA LEU A 3 -16.04 -15.68 2.40
C LEU A 3 -16.41 -15.99 3.87
N VAL A 4 -16.63 -17.26 4.21
CA VAL A 4 -16.98 -17.65 5.59
C VAL A 4 -15.76 -17.54 6.49
N LYS A 5 -14.57 -17.91 6.00
CA LYS A 5 -13.31 -17.76 6.71
C LYS A 5 -13.03 -16.30 7.09
N GLY A 6 -13.21 -15.36 6.16
CA GLY A 6 -13.03 -13.93 6.43
C GLY A 6 -13.99 -13.39 7.50
N LEU A 7 -15.25 -13.84 7.50
CA LEU A 7 -16.20 -13.50 8.58
C LEU A 7 -15.77 -14.07 9.92
N VAL A 8 -15.28 -15.32 9.96
CA VAL A 8 -14.74 -15.94 11.18
C VAL A 8 -13.57 -15.13 11.73
N GLU A 9 -12.62 -14.74 10.89
CA GLU A 9 -11.45 -13.93 11.28
C GLU A 9 -11.87 -12.55 11.80
N LEU A 10 -12.83 -11.89 11.14
CA LEU A 10 -13.38 -10.61 11.58
C LEU A 10 -14.00 -10.74 12.97
N ILE A 11 -14.89 -11.71 13.18
CA ILE A 11 -15.58 -11.92 14.46
C ILE A 11 -14.59 -12.31 15.57
N HIS A 12 -13.64 -13.20 15.28
CA HIS A 12 -12.65 -13.64 16.25
C HIS A 12 -11.69 -12.53 16.68
N SER A 13 -11.18 -11.73 15.73
CA SER A 13 -10.25 -10.63 16.01
C SER A 13 -10.87 -9.48 16.81
N ASN A 14 -12.19 -9.35 16.78
CA ASN A 14 -12.93 -8.38 17.57
C ASN A 14 -13.23 -8.85 19.00
N LYS A 15 -12.68 -10.01 19.43
CA LYS A 15 -12.84 -10.60 20.77
C LYS A 15 -14.29 -10.52 21.26
N ILE A 16 -15.21 -10.78 20.34
CA ILE A 16 -16.62 -10.60 20.58
C ILE A 16 -17.05 -11.53 21.72
N TYR A 17 -17.16 -10.97 22.91
CA TYR A 17 -17.70 -11.64 24.09
C TYR A 17 -19.21 -11.42 24.06
N ILE A 18 -19.88 -11.98 23.05
CA ILE A 18 -21.33 -12.14 23.09
C ILE A 18 -21.57 -13.56 23.62
N PRO A 19 -22.03 -13.71 24.87
CA PRO A 19 -22.44 -15.00 25.40
C PRO A 19 -23.40 -15.71 24.44
N GLU A 20 -24.36 -15.00 23.85
CA GLU A 20 -25.35 -15.55 22.93
C GLU A 20 -24.73 -16.09 21.63
N LEU A 21 -23.73 -15.41 21.04
CA LEU A 21 -23.08 -15.92 19.83
C LEU A 21 -22.26 -17.17 20.13
N ARG A 22 -21.53 -17.14 21.25
CA ARG A 22 -20.74 -18.27 21.76
C ARG A 22 -21.64 -19.46 22.03
N GLU A 23 -22.76 -19.26 22.72
CA GLU A 23 -23.76 -20.30 22.95
C GLU A 23 -24.30 -20.81 21.62
N SER A 24 -24.65 -19.93 20.69
CA SER A 24 -25.26 -20.33 19.43
C SER A 24 -24.30 -21.15 18.53
N ILE A 25 -23.02 -20.78 18.43
CA ILE A 25 -22.04 -21.43 17.53
C ILE A 25 -21.32 -22.60 18.22
N LEU A 26 -20.84 -22.41 19.45
CA LEU A 26 -20.00 -23.40 20.13
C LEU A 26 -20.81 -24.54 20.77
N GLN A 27 -22.10 -24.35 21.09
CA GLN A 27 -22.92 -25.46 21.62
C GLN A 27 -23.36 -26.46 20.53
N HIS A 28 -23.30 -26.08 19.24
CA HIS A 28 -23.63 -26.99 18.16
C HIS A 28 -22.36 -27.73 17.69
N PRO A 29 -22.22 -29.06 17.91
CA PRO A 29 -20.94 -29.76 17.80
C PRO A 29 -20.24 -29.57 16.44
N LYS A 30 -20.98 -29.72 15.35
CA LYS A 30 -20.42 -29.57 13.99
C LYS A 30 -20.17 -28.12 13.58
N LEU A 31 -20.88 -27.15 14.17
CA LEU A 31 -20.66 -25.73 13.86
C LEU A 31 -19.41 -25.23 14.58
N SER A 32 -19.19 -25.64 15.83
CA SER A 32 -17.96 -25.36 16.57
C SER A 32 -16.74 -25.90 15.82
N VAL A 33 -16.80 -27.16 15.38
CA VAL A 33 -15.71 -27.77 14.59
C VAL A 33 -15.43 -27.01 13.30
N LEU A 34 -16.48 -26.58 12.58
CA LEU A 34 -16.31 -25.80 11.36
C LEU A 34 -15.70 -24.42 11.64
N TYR A 35 -16.16 -23.74 12.68
CA TYR A 35 -15.70 -22.42 13.10
C TYR A 35 -14.23 -22.45 13.56
N GLU A 36 -13.91 -23.34 14.52
CA GLU A 36 -12.55 -23.53 15.03
C GLU A 36 -11.59 -23.98 13.95
N GLY A 37 -12.02 -24.88 13.05
CA GLY A 37 -11.18 -25.34 11.96
C GLY A 37 -10.85 -24.24 10.95
N PHE A 38 -11.70 -23.23 10.78
CA PHE A 38 -11.35 -22.03 10.00
C PHE A 38 -10.36 -21.12 10.73
N ILE A 39 -10.51 -20.91 12.04
CA ILE A 39 -9.58 -20.11 12.86
C ILE A 39 -8.20 -20.76 12.87
N SER A 40 -8.14 -22.06 13.17
CA SER A 40 -6.88 -22.78 13.33
C SER A 40 -6.22 -23.14 12.01
N GLY A 41 -6.85 -22.83 10.87
CA GLY A 41 -6.37 -23.26 9.55
C GLY A 41 -6.35 -24.77 9.35
N ARG A 42 -7.20 -25.53 10.06
CA ARG A 42 -7.28 -26.99 9.98
C ARG A 42 -7.70 -27.48 8.59
N PHE A 43 -8.55 -26.71 7.92
CA PHE A 43 -9.07 -27.08 6.60
C PHE A 43 -8.28 -26.42 5.48
N LYS A 44 -7.83 -27.23 4.53
CA LYS A 44 -7.19 -26.74 3.31
C LYS A 44 -8.20 -26.06 2.38
N ASP A 45 -9.37 -26.66 2.21
CA ASP A 45 -10.45 -26.17 1.37
C ASP A 45 -11.83 -26.68 1.84
N ASP A 46 -12.89 -26.33 1.10
CA ASP A 46 -14.25 -26.80 1.40
C ASP A 46 -14.42 -28.32 1.22
N GLU A 47 -13.60 -28.97 0.40
CA GLU A 47 -13.65 -30.43 0.20
C GLU A 47 -13.12 -31.14 1.45
N ASP A 48 -11.96 -30.69 1.93
CA ASP A 48 -11.33 -31.16 3.16
C ASP A 48 -12.23 -30.95 4.40
N ALA A 49 -12.83 -29.77 4.52
CA ALA A 49 -13.78 -29.49 5.60
C ALA A 49 -15.02 -30.41 5.57
N ALA A 50 -15.59 -30.66 4.39
CA ALA A 50 -16.74 -31.55 4.24
C ALA A 50 -16.38 -33.01 4.56
N GLN A 51 -15.19 -33.43 4.12
CA GLN A 51 -14.67 -34.76 4.37
C GLN A 51 -14.44 -35.00 5.87
N GLN A 52 -13.81 -34.05 6.58
CA GLN A 52 -13.54 -34.18 8.01
C GLN A 52 -14.82 -34.13 8.89
N ILE A 53 -15.84 -33.35 8.51
CA ILE A 53 -17.04 -33.12 9.36
C ILE A 53 -18.17 -34.12 9.07
N TYR A 54 -18.32 -34.54 7.81
CA TYR A 54 -19.42 -35.39 7.35
C TYR A 54 -18.98 -36.65 6.62
N ASN A 55 -17.67 -36.89 6.44
CA ASN A 55 -17.16 -37.97 5.58
C ASN A 55 -17.79 -37.92 4.18
N SER A 56 -17.91 -36.71 3.62
CA SER A 56 -18.64 -36.45 2.39
C SER A 56 -18.00 -35.33 1.58
N THR A 57 -18.58 -35.05 0.41
CA THR A 57 -18.07 -34.03 -0.52
C THR A 57 -18.58 -32.64 -0.17
N LYS A 58 -17.92 -31.61 -0.70
CA LYS A 58 -18.34 -30.20 -0.55
C LYS A 58 -19.75 -29.92 -1.11
N ARG A 59 -20.28 -30.80 -1.97
CA ARG A 59 -21.62 -30.70 -2.56
C ARG A 59 -22.70 -31.34 -1.69
N HIS A 60 -22.31 -32.06 -0.64
CA HIS A 60 -23.25 -32.74 0.24
C HIS A 60 -24.18 -31.74 0.94
N SER A 61 -25.48 -32.00 0.91
CA SER A 61 -26.52 -31.07 1.37
C SER A 61 -26.35 -30.70 2.85
N ALA A 62 -25.92 -31.63 3.70
CA ALA A 62 -25.68 -31.36 5.12
C ALA A 62 -24.51 -30.40 5.36
N TYR A 63 -23.43 -30.50 4.58
CA TYR A 63 -22.29 -29.58 4.67
C TYR A 63 -22.68 -28.18 4.19
N LEU A 64 -23.38 -28.07 3.06
CA LEU A 64 -23.88 -26.79 2.56
C LEU A 64 -24.83 -26.10 3.57
N LYS A 65 -25.73 -26.87 4.20
CA LYS A 65 -26.60 -26.37 5.27
C LYS A 65 -25.80 -25.90 6.48
N LEU A 66 -24.80 -26.67 6.93
CA LEU A 66 -23.92 -26.31 8.05
C LEU A 66 -23.19 -25.00 7.77
N LYS A 67 -22.56 -24.88 6.60
CA LYS A 67 -21.82 -23.69 6.18
C LYS A 67 -22.72 -22.46 6.04
N ASN A 68 -23.92 -22.62 5.46
CA ASN A 68 -24.89 -21.53 5.37
C ASN A 68 -25.41 -21.10 6.75
N ASN A 69 -25.60 -22.04 7.66
CA ASN A 69 -25.99 -21.78 9.04
C ASN A 69 -24.90 -20.98 9.77
N LEU A 70 -23.64 -21.42 9.68
CA LEU A 70 -22.49 -20.69 10.23
C LEU A 70 -22.42 -19.27 9.64
N ARG A 71 -22.51 -19.13 8.32
CA ARG A 71 -22.50 -17.82 7.65
C ARG A 71 -23.58 -16.88 8.19
N ARG A 72 -24.83 -17.36 8.31
CA ARG A 72 -25.94 -16.54 8.82
C ARG A 72 -25.66 -16.03 10.23
N ARG A 73 -25.26 -16.92 11.14
CA ARG A 73 -24.93 -16.53 12.52
C ARG A 73 -23.77 -15.55 12.60
N LEU A 74 -22.76 -15.70 11.73
CA LEU A 74 -21.63 -14.75 11.67
C LEU A 74 -22.05 -13.39 11.12
N VAL A 75 -23.02 -13.32 10.18
CA VAL A 75 -23.58 -12.06 9.71
C VAL A 75 -24.36 -11.38 10.83
N ASP A 76 -25.18 -12.12 11.57
CA ASP A 76 -25.91 -11.61 12.74
C ASP A 76 -24.94 -11.08 13.82
N ALA A 77 -23.80 -11.75 14.00
CA ALA A 77 -22.74 -11.35 14.93
C ALA A 77 -22.12 -9.98 14.64
N VAL A 78 -22.14 -9.52 13.38
CA VAL A 78 -21.51 -8.25 12.98
C VAL A 78 -22.10 -7.06 13.74
N PHE A 79 -23.41 -7.09 14.02
CA PHE A 79 -24.10 -6.00 14.74
C PHE A 79 -23.65 -5.81 16.19
N PHE A 80 -22.92 -6.76 16.73
CA PHE A 80 -22.44 -6.79 18.10
C PHE A 80 -20.93 -6.58 18.22
N ILE A 81 -20.24 -6.34 17.10
CA ILE A 81 -18.86 -5.88 17.12
C ILE A 81 -18.81 -4.57 17.93
N ASP A 82 -17.85 -4.48 18.85
CA ASP A 82 -17.58 -3.22 19.55
C ASP A 82 -17.06 -2.19 18.55
N THR A 83 -17.85 -1.13 18.37
CA THR A 83 -17.58 -0.04 17.45
C THR A 83 -16.68 1.04 18.06
N VAL A 84 -16.32 0.90 19.34
CA VAL A 84 -15.55 1.88 20.12
C VAL A 84 -14.16 1.33 20.48
N LYS A 85 -13.43 0.82 19.47
CA LYS A 85 -12.01 0.48 19.66
C LYS A 85 -11.18 1.75 19.89
N GLU A 86 -10.17 1.67 20.76
CA GLU A 86 -9.25 2.77 21.06
C GLU A 86 -8.59 3.34 19.80
N ASN A 87 -8.28 2.50 18.81
CA ASN A 87 -7.57 2.90 17.58
C ASN A 87 -8.48 3.47 16.48
N TYR A 88 -9.80 3.56 16.67
CA TYR A 88 -10.70 4.13 15.67
C TYR A 88 -10.75 5.65 15.74
N SER A 89 -10.68 6.30 14.58
CA SER A 89 -10.94 7.73 14.46
C SER A 89 -12.39 8.05 14.82
N ASP A 90 -12.64 9.29 15.23
CA ASP A 90 -14.00 9.74 15.59
C ASP A 90 -14.99 9.55 14.44
N ARG A 91 -14.55 9.76 13.20
CA ARG A 91 -15.37 9.49 12.00
C ARG A 91 -15.66 8.01 11.82
N GLN A 92 -14.71 7.10 12.10
CA GLN A 92 -14.96 5.66 12.02
C GLN A 92 -15.94 5.19 13.11
N LYS A 93 -15.76 5.64 14.35
CA LYS A 93 -16.70 5.36 15.45
C LYS A 93 -18.11 5.85 15.06
N ALA A 94 -18.19 7.08 14.57
CA ALA A 94 -19.44 7.67 14.13
C ALA A 94 -20.09 6.90 12.96
N TYR A 95 -19.29 6.44 12.00
CA TYR A 95 -19.78 5.64 10.88
C TYR A 95 -20.49 4.39 11.40
N PHE A 96 -19.81 3.57 12.21
CA PHE A 96 -20.42 2.32 12.67
C PHE A 96 -21.64 2.54 13.57
N GLU A 97 -21.58 3.52 14.47
CA GLU A 97 -22.71 3.88 15.33
C GLU A 97 -23.93 4.33 14.52
N CYS A 98 -23.75 5.29 13.59
CA CYS A 98 -24.85 5.82 12.79
C CYS A 98 -25.52 4.74 11.93
N TYR A 99 -24.75 3.84 11.29
CA TYR A 99 -25.33 2.77 10.47
C TYR A 99 -26.03 1.69 11.31
N LYS A 100 -25.50 1.38 12.50
CA LYS A 100 -26.15 0.44 13.44
C LYS A 100 -27.47 1.01 13.97
N GLU A 101 -27.47 2.27 14.38
CA GLU A 101 -28.68 2.95 14.85
C GLU A 101 -29.70 3.15 13.73
N TRP A 102 -29.26 3.44 12.51
CA TRP A 102 -30.15 3.51 11.34
C TRP A 102 -30.85 2.18 11.07
N ALA A 103 -30.13 1.06 11.11
CA ALA A 103 -30.72 -0.26 10.97
C ALA A 103 -31.76 -0.53 12.07
N ALA A 104 -31.45 -0.19 13.32
CA ALA A 104 -32.40 -0.29 14.43
C ALA A 104 -33.64 0.60 14.21
N ALA A 105 -33.47 1.86 13.82
CA ALA A 105 -34.56 2.79 13.54
C ALA A 105 -35.49 2.24 12.43
N LYS A 106 -34.94 1.66 11.36
CA LYS A 106 -35.73 1.03 10.29
C LYS A 106 -36.56 -0.17 10.78
N ILE A 107 -36.00 -0.98 11.68
CA ILE A 107 -36.73 -2.09 12.30
C ILE A 107 -37.87 -1.53 13.16
N ILE A 108 -37.60 -0.54 14.02
CA ILE A 108 -38.59 0.08 14.91
C ILE A 108 -39.72 0.73 14.09
N LEU A 109 -39.40 1.42 13.00
CA LEU A 109 -40.37 1.97 12.05
C LEU A 109 -41.30 0.89 11.49
N SER A 110 -40.74 -0.25 11.08
CA SER A 110 -41.52 -1.38 10.54
C SER A 110 -42.48 -2.00 11.58
N ARG A 111 -42.18 -1.83 12.87
CA ARG A 111 -42.98 -2.31 14.01
C ARG A 111 -43.94 -1.26 14.57
N ASN A 112 -44.14 -0.15 13.85
CA ASN A 112 -45.06 0.95 14.19
C ASN A 112 -44.79 1.67 15.53
N THR A 113 -43.57 1.61 16.07
CA THR A 113 -43.20 2.39 17.27
C THR A 113 -42.59 3.73 16.87
N GLN A 114 -43.43 4.67 16.43
CA GLN A 114 -42.98 5.89 15.76
C GLN A 114 -42.16 6.88 16.62
N PRO A 115 -42.56 7.21 17.87
CA PRO A 115 -41.84 8.22 18.66
C PRO A 115 -40.37 7.85 18.92
N ALA A 116 -40.11 6.58 19.25
CA ALA A 116 -38.76 6.08 19.47
C ALA A 116 -37.92 6.14 18.18
N ALA A 117 -38.51 5.76 17.04
CA ALA A 117 -37.83 5.86 15.76
C ALA A 117 -37.50 7.31 15.40
N MET A 118 -38.42 8.26 15.57
CA MET A 118 -38.18 9.67 15.24
C MET A 118 -37.05 10.28 16.08
N MET A 119 -37.06 10.01 17.39
CA MET A 119 -35.99 10.45 18.28
C MET A 119 -34.63 9.93 17.82
N MET A 120 -34.53 8.64 17.47
CA MET A 120 -33.28 8.06 16.95
C MET A 120 -32.88 8.70 15.62
N LEU A 121 -33.81 8.84 14.67
CA LEU A 121 -33.51 9.43 13.36
C LEU A 121 -32.99 10.86 13.46
N GLU A 122 -33.60 11.71 14.30
CA GLU A 122 -33.16 13.08 14.51
C GLU A 122 -31.77 13.15 15.19
N GLN A 123 -31.43 12.19 16.06
CA GLN A 123 -30.10 12.08 16.66
C GLN A 123 -29.04 11.64 15.64
N ILE A 124 -29.33 10.58 14.89
CA ILE A 124 -28.42 10.05 13.85
C ILE A 124 -28.18 11.13 12.79
N LEU A 125 -29.23 11.88 12.38
CA LEU A 125 -29.12 12.94 11.38
C LEU A 125 -28.04 13.95 11.75
N LYS A 126 -28.09 14.52 12.95
CA LYS A 126 -27.10 15.52 13.41
C LYS A 126 -25.67 15.00 13.29
N LYS A 127 -25.45 13.75 13.69
CA LYS A 127 -24.13 13.12 13.64
C LYS A 127 -23.70 12.82 12.20
N ALA A 128 -24.61 12.32 11.38
CA ALA A 128 -24.36 12.03 9.97
C ALA A 128 -24.03 13.29 9.16
N GLU A 129 -24.64 14.44 9.48
CA GLU A 129 -24.30 15.73 8.86
C GLU A 129 -22.89 16.20 9.25
N ILE A 130 -22.53 16.14 10.54
CA ILE A 130 -21.20 16.54 11.05
C ILE A 130 -20.08 15.76 10.33
N PHE A 131 -20.24 14.45 10.14
CA PHE A 131 -19.24 13.58 9.53
C PHE A 131 -19.41 13.38 8.01
N GLU A 132 -20.38 14.08 7.42
CA GLU A 132 -20.69 14.06 5.99
C GLU A 132 -20.95 12.64 5.45
N PHE A 133 -21.83 11.89 6.14
CA PHE A 133 -22.39 10.63 5.64
C PHE A 133 -23.61 10.93 4.76
N THR A 134 -23.37 11.59 3.63
CA THR A 134 -24.39 12.20 2.73
C THR A 134 -25.48 11.24 2.26
N ASP A 135 -25.14 9.98 1.95
CA ASP A 135 -26.12 8.93 1.61
C ASP A 135 -27.07 8.66 2.78
N LEU A 136 -26.51 8.48 3.98
CA LEU A 136 -27.26 8.20 5.18
C LEU A 136 -28.14 9.39 5.58
N VAL A 137 -27.61 10.61 5.46
CA VAL A 137 -28.40 11.83 5.65
C VAL A 137 -29.59 11.85 4.70
N THR A 138 -29.38 11.58 3.40
CA THR A 138 -30.45 11.55 2.39
C THR A 138 -31.54 10.55 2.75
N ASP A 139 -31.16 9.34 3.20
CA ASP A 139 -32.09 8.29 3.59
C ASP A 139 -32.88 8.63 4.87
N ILE A 140 -32.22 9.19 5.88
CA ILE A 140 -32.86 9.61 7.13
C ILE A 140 -33.85 10.74 6.88
N VAL A 141 -33.42 11.77 6.14
CA VAL A 141 -34.26 12.93 5.82
C VAL A 141 -35.46 12.51 4.97
N ARG A 142 -35.30 11.56 4.05
CA ARG A 142 -36.42 10.96 3.30
C ARG A 142 -37.42 10.31 4.27
N ALA A 143 -36.96 9.55 5.25
CA ALA A 143 -37.82 8.89 6.23
C ALA A 143 -38.57 9.91 7.11
N LEU A 144 -37.88 10.93 7.62
CA LEU A 144 -38.45 12.01 8.42
C LEU A 144 -39.49 12.82 7.63
N ARG A 145 -39.18 13.18 6.38
CA ARG A 145 -40.13 13.86 5.49
C ARG A 145 -41.43 13.08 5.32
N ILE A 146 -41.35 11.78 5.02
CA ILE A 146 -42.55 10.95 4.82
C ILE A 146 -43.34 10.82 6.12
N HIS A 147 -42.67 10.67 7.26
CA HIS A 147 -43.34 10.60 8.56
C HIS A 147 -44.14 11.86 8.87
N TYR A 148 -43.49 13.03 8.81
CA TYR A 148 -44.16 14.29 9.13
C TYR A 148 -45.21 14.69 8.09
N GLY A 149 -45.03 14.33 6.82
CA GLY A 149 -45.99 14.64 5.75
C GLY A 149 -47.21 13.71 5.69
N THR A 150 -47.07 12.43 6.05
CA THR A 150 -48.14 11.42 5.84
C THR A 150 -48.75 10.87 7.13
N ARG A 151 -48.06 10.96 8.27
CA ARG A 151 -48.54 10.41 9.55
C ARG A 151 -48.93 11.48 10.55
N GLU A 152 -48.08 12.47 10.79
CA GLU A 152 -48.37 13.53 11.78
C GLU A 152 -49.03 14.77 11.17
N GLY A 153 -48.75 15.10 9.90
CA GLY A 153 -49.28 16.30 9.26
C GLY A 153 -48.65 17.61 9.75
N VAL A 154 -47.40 17.57 10.23
CA VAL A 154 -46.68 18.75 10.73
C VAL A 154 -45.99 19.46 9.56
N LEU A 155 -46.66 20.50 9.03
CA LEU A 155 -46.27 21.18 7.80
C LEU A 155 -44.86 21.77 7.84
N ASP A 156 -44.49 22.45 8.93
CA ASP A 156 -43.17 23.08 9.06
C ASP A 156 -42.04 22.04 9.03
N LYS A 157 -42.21 20.93 9.77
CA LYS A 157 -41.23 19.83 9.77
C LYS A 157 -41.17 19.15 8.40
N TYR A 158 -42.31 18.97 7.74
CA TYR A 158 -42.33 18.43 6.38
C TYR A 158 -41.52 19.31 5.41
N HIS A 159 -41.76 20.63 5.40
CA HIS A 159 -41.03 21.54 4.52
C HIS A 159 -39.53 21.54 4.82
N TYR A 160 -39.15 21.62 6.09
CA TYR A 160 -37.76 21.55 6.53
C TYR A 160 -37.05 20.29 5.99
N TYR A 161 -37.61 19.10 6.24
CA TYR A 161 -36.99 17.86 5.75
C TYR A 161 -37.11 17.71 4.23
N ASN A 162 -38.10 18.31 3.57
CA ASN A 162 -38.18 18.29 2.12
C ASN A 162 -37.09 19.13 1.46
N GLU A 163 -36.84 20.34 1.94
CA GLU A 163 -35.73 21.17 1.47
C GLU A 163 -34.39 20.49 1.70
N LEU A 164 -34.20 19.93 2.91
CA LEU A 164 -32.98 19.18 3.25
C LEU A 164 -32.78 17.97 2.34
N TYR A 165 -33.85 17.25 1.99
CA TYR A 165 -33.78 16.11 1.06
C TYR A 165 -33.28 16.56 -0.32
N HIS A 166 -33.83 17.65 -0.87
CA HIS A 166 -33.42 18.13 -2.18
C HIS A 166 -31.97 18.62 -2.20
N LYS A 167 -31.53 19.29 -1.12
CA LYS A 167 -30.12 19.68 -0.93
C LYS A 167 -29.20 18.45 -0.98
N TYR A 168 -29.43 17.45 -0.13
CA TYR A 168 -28.54 16.29 -0.05
C TYR A 168 -28.65 15.36 -1.26
N TRP A 169 -29.81 15.29 -1.91
CA TRP A 169 -29.94 14.57 -3.19
C TRP A 169 -29.06 15.20 -4.28
N LYS A 170 -29.01 16.54 -4.37
CA LYS A 170 -28.09 17.25 -5.29
C LYS A 170 -26.62 16.96 -4.92
N ILE A 171 -26.26 17.00 -3.64
CA ILE A 171 -24.90 16.69 -3.17
C ILE A 171 -24.50 15.26 -3.55
N VAL A 172 -25.32 14.27 -3.20
CA VAL A 172 -25.05 12.84 -3.51
C VAL A 172 -24.92 12.63 -5.01
N SER A 173 -25.74 13.29 -5.84
CA SER A 173 -25.62 13.15 -7.30
C SER A 173 -24.26 13.62 -7.84
N TRP A 174 -23.67 14.67 -7.27
CA TRP A 174 -22.35 15.15 -7.64
C TRP A 174 -21.23 14.25 -7.11
N GLU A 175 -21.39 13.74 -5.89
CA GLU A 175 -20.44 12.80 -5.33
C GLU A 175 -20.41 11.49 -6.13
N ASP A 176 -21.58 10.93 -6.48
CA ASP A 176 -21.68 9.73 -7.32
C ASP A 176 -21.08 9.97 -8.70
N ARG A 177 -21.29 11.17 -9.28
CA ARG A 177 -20.65 11.58 -10.53
C ARG A 177 -19.12 11.62 -10.41
N ALA A 178 -18.59 12.14 -9.31
CA ALA A 178 -17.14 12.15 -9.08
C ALA A 178 -16.55 10.74 -8.96
N GLU A 179 -17.26 9.82 -8.29
CA GLU A 179 -16.87 8.41 -8.21
C GLU A 179 -16.89 7.72 -9.58
N GLU A 180 -17.93 7.95 -10.37
CA GLU A 180 -18.07 7.42 -11.73
C GLU A 180 -16.89 7.86 -12.61
N LEU A 181 -16.58 9.17 -12.62
CA LEU A 181 -15.50 9.74 -13.41
C LEU A 181 -14.12 9.17 -13.01
N TYR A 182 -13.87 9.05 -11.70
CA TYR A 182 -12.65 8.41 -11.19
C TYR A 182 -12.57 6.93 -11.59
N ALA A 183 -13.67 6.18 -11.43
CA ALA A 183 -13.73 4.78 -11.80
C ALA A 183 -13.47 4.58 -13.31
N PHE A 184 -14.01 5.46 -14.16
CA PHE A 184 -13.75 5.48 -15.59
C PHE A 184 -12.25 5.64 -15.89
N LEU A 185 -11.58 6.60 -15.25
CA LEU A 185 -10.13 6.79 -15.42
C LEU A 185 -9.36 5.54 -14.98
N MET A 186 -9.69 4.95 -13.84
CA MET A 186 -8.97 3.79 -13.31
C MET A 186 -9.09 2.54 -14.19
N VAL A 187 -10.29 2.25 -14.72
CA VAL A 187 -10.49 1.10 -15.62
C VAL A 187 -9.65 1.27 -16.90
N ASN A 188 -9.66 2.45 -17.49
CA ASN A 188 -8.92 2.72 -18.73
C ASN A 188 -7.40 2.79 -18.51
N TYR A 189 -6.95 3.27 -17.35
CA TYR A 189 -5.53 3.30 -16.97
C TYR A 189 -4.93 1.91 -16.83
N VAL A 190 -5.67 0.95 -16.24
CA VAL A 190 -5.20 -0.43 -16.06
C VAL A 190 -5.17 -1.20 -17.38
N GLN A 191 -6.11 -0.92 -18.29
CA GLN A 191 -6.27 -1.68 -19.53
C GLN A 191 -5.37 -1.20 -20.67
N ASN A 192 -5.04 0.10 -20.75
CA ASN A 192 -4.34 0.68 -21.90
C ASN A 192 -3.16 1.59 -21.49
N LYS A 193 -2.00 0.99 -21.19
CA LYS A 193 -0.76 1.73 -20.88
C LYS A 193 -0.25 2.63 -22.02
N SER A 194 -0.70 2.43 -23.26
CA SER A 194 -0.28 3.17 -24.46
C SER A 194 -1.04 4.48 -24.72
N LEU A 195 -2.02 4.84 -23.88
CA LEU A 195 -2.92 5.99 -24.09
C LEU A 195 -2.81 7.06 -22.99
N LYS A 196 -1.58 7.32 -22.51
CA LYS A 196 -1.33 8.27 -21.39
C LYS A 196 -1.90 9.68 -21.65
N ASN A 197 -1.75 10.20 -22.88
CA ASN A 197 -2.19 11.57 -23.22
C ASN A 197 -3.73 11.71 -23.18
N SER A 198 -4.48 10.74 -23.69
CA SER A 198 -5.95 10.78 -23.60
C SER A 198 -6.48 10.62 -22.18
N ILE A 199 -5.73 9.96 -21.29
CA ILE A 199 -6.12 9.85 -19.87
C ILE A 199 -5.93 11.19 -19.17
N GLN A 200 -4.83 11.90 -19.47
CA GLN A 200 -4.59 13.23 -18.94
C GLN A 200 -5.70 14.22 -19.34
N GLU A 201 -6.02 14.28 -20.64
CA GLU A 201 -7.05 15.17 -21.17
C GLU A 201 -8.42 14.92 -20.52
N ASN A 202 -8.83 13.65 -20.42
CA ASN A 202 -10.07 13.28 -19.74
C ASN A 202 -10.06 13.66 -18.25
N ALA A 203 -8.95 13.44 -17.54
CA ALA A 203 -8.86 13.79 -16.13
C ALA A 203 -8.94 15.31 -15.90
N MET A 204 -8.38 16.14 -16.79
CA MET A 204 -8.54 17.59 -16.75
C MET A 204 -10.01 17.99 -16.95
N LEU A 205 -10.67 17.48 -17.99
CA LEU A 205 -12.08 17.76 -18.26
C LEU A 205 -12.99 17.35 -17.10
N PHE A 206 -12.75 16.18 -16.51
CA PHE A 206 -13.52 15.70 -15.36
C PHE A 206 -13.30 16.56 -14.12
N TYR A 207 -12.08 17.03 -13.89
CA TYR A 207 -11.81 17.95 -12.79
C TYR A 207 -12.54 19.29 -12.99
N GLU A 208 -12.51 19.86 -14.20
CA GLU A 208 -13.23 21.08 -14.55
C GLU A 208 -14.75 20.92 -14.37
N GLU A 209 -15.31 19.76 -14.75
CA GLU A 209 -16.73 19.44 -14.55
C GLU A 209 -17.13 19.49 -13.06
N LEU A 210 -16.27 18.95 -12.18
CA LEU A 210 -16.56 18.84 -10.74
C LEU A 210 -16.26 20.12 -9.96
N GLN A 211 -15.46 21.04 -10.50
CA GLN A 211 -14.99 22.22 -9.77
C GLN A 211 -16.12 23.08 -9.19
N PRO A 212 -17.19 23.42 -9.92
CA PRO A 212 -18.29 24.23 -9.36
C PRO A 212 -18.97 23.55 -8.18
N ALA A 213 -19.15 22.22 -8.24
CA ALA A 213 -19.75 21.46 -7.15
C ALA A 213 -18.82 21.35 -5.93
N VAL A 214 -17.50 21.23 -6.16
CA VAL A 214 -16.49 21.26 -5.10
C VAL A 214 -16.50 22.60 -4.37
N GLU A 215 -16.61 23.71 -5.10
CA GLU A 215 -16.70 25.05 -4.53
C GLU A 215 -18.02 25.29 -3.79
N GLU A 216 -19.15 24.80 -4.33
CA GLU A 216 -20.48 24.96 -3.73
C GLU A 216 -20.64 24.10 -2.45
N PHE A 217 -20.21 22.84 -2.48
CA PHE A 217 -20.52 21.85 -1.43
C PHE A 217 -19.30 21.39 -0.63
N GLY A 218 -18.18 21.14 -1.32
CA GLY A 218 -16.92 20.74 -0.71
C GLY A 218 -17.01 19.56 0.26
N THR A 219 -17.92 18.60 0.08
CA THR A 219 -18.11 17.46 0.99
C THR A 219 -16.95 16.47 0.93
N TYR A 220 -16.78 15.66 1.99
CA TYR A 220 -15.71 14.65 2.11
C TYR A 220 -15.46 13.85 0.83
N ARG A 221 -16.53 13.28 0.26
CA ARG A 221 -16.45 12.35 -0.87
C ARG A 221 -16.12 13.12 -2.15
N LEU A 222 -16.80 14.24 -2.39
CA LEU A 222 -16.56 15.10 -3.54
C LEU A 222 -15.12 15.62 -3.58
N LEU A 223 -14.61 16.11 -2.44
CA LEU A 223 -13.22 16.53 -2.30
C LEU A 223 -12.25 15.39 -2.58
N LEU A 224 -12.48 14.22 -2.00
CA LEU A 224 -11.59 13.07 -2.16
C LEU A 224 -11.46 12.68 -3.64
N TYR A 225 -12.58 12.47 -4.32
CA TYR A 225 -12.57 12.00 -5.71
C TYR A 225 -12.10 13.08 -6.69
N SER A 226 -12.44 14.35 -6.46
CA SER A 226 -11.86 15.47 -7.21
C SER A 226 -10.32 15.51 -7.07
N GLY A 227 -9.80 15.38 -5.85
CA GLY A 227 -8.36 15.31 -5.59
C GLY A 227 -7.67 14.11 -6.24
N LEU A 228 -8.30 12.93 -6.20
CA LEU A 228 -7.78 11.73 -6.86
C LEU A 228 -7.72 11.89 -8.39
N ILE A 229 -8.73 12.51 -9.01
CA ILE A 229 -8.73 12.83 -10.44
C ILE A 229 -7.59 13.80 -10.78
N ARG A 230 -7.39 14.86 -9.98
CA ARG A 230 -6.26 15.79 -10.16
C ARG A 230 -4.90 15.07 -10.06
N LEU A 231 -4.76 14.10 -9.14
CA LEU A 231 -3.53 13.31 -9.05
C LEU A 231 -3.29 12.51 -10.34
N ILE A 232 -4.32 11.91 -10.93
CA ILE A 232 -4.22 11.15 -12.19
C ILE A 232 -3.75 12.06 -13.34
N THR A 233 -4.25 13.30 -13.40
CA THR A 233 -3.87 14.29 -14.42
C THR A 233 -2.35 14.47 -14.52
N TYR A 234 -1.66 14.55 -13.38
CA TYR A 234 -0.22 14.79 -13.35
C TYR A 234 0.61 13.51 -13.24
N SER A 235 0.04 12.44 -12.66
CA SER A 235 0.70 11.13 -12.59
C SER A 235 0.83 10.46 -13.95
N SER A 236 -0.09 10.73 -14.90
CA SER A 236 -0.03 10.17 -16.26
C SER A 236 1.19 10.65 -17.06
N VAL A 237 1.71 11.83 -16.72
CA VAL A 237 2.89 12.47 -17.32
C VAL A 237 4.06 12.60 -16.35
N ASN A 238 3.96 11.98 -15.16
CA ASN A 238 4.95 12.00 -14.10
C ASN A 238 5.41 13.42 -13.65
N ASP A 239 4.49 14.38 -13.60
CA ASP A 239 4.78 15.74 -13.12
C ASP A 239 4.67 15.79 -11.58
N TYR A 240 5.73 15.34 -10.90
CA TYR A 240 5.76 15.22 -9.45
C TYR A 240 5.69 16.55 -8.69
N GLU A 241 6.12 17.66 -9.31
CA GLU A 241 5.97 18.99 -8.72
C GLU A 241 4.50 19.39 -8.63
N GLN A 242 3.73 19.15 -9.71
CA GLN A 242 2.30 19.42 -9.70
C GLN A 242 1.53 18.43 -8.83
N ILE A 243 1.90 17.15 -8.80
CA ILE A 243 1.32 16.16 -7.87
C ILE A 243 1.51 16.62 -6.42
N LEU A 244 2.69 17.13 -6.07
CA LEU A 244 2.99 17.62 -4.73
C LEU A 244 2.12 18.82 -4.35
N LYS A 245 1.91 19.77 -5.28
CA LYS A 245 0.97 20.89 -5.08
C LYS A 245 -0.47 20.41 -4.87
N VAL A 246 -0.92 19.43 -5.65
CA VAL A 246 -2.25 18.82 -5.45
C VAL A 246 -2.35 18.21 -4.05
N CYS A 247 -1.33 17.50 -3.59
CA CYS A 247 -1.33 16.94 -2.24
C CYS A 247 -1.43 18.03 -1.17
N ASP A 248 -0.63 19.10 -1.28
CA ASP A 248 -0.63 20.22 -0.34
C ASP A 248 -1.99 20.95 -0.31
N ASP A 249 -2.58 21.18 -1.48
CA ASP A 249 -3.92 21.75 -1.63
C ASP A 249 -4.98 20.89 -0.94
N MET A 250 -4.99 19.58 -1.24
CA MET A 250 -5.99 18.66 -0.71
C MET A 250 -5.85 18.51 0.81
N LEU A 251 -4.63 18.41 1.33
CA LEU A 251 -4.39 18.38 2.78
C LEU A 251 -4.88 19.67 3.46
N THR A 252 -4.69 20.83 2.83
CA THR A 252 -5.19 22.13 3.32
C THR A 252 -6.72 22.22 3.28
N GLN A 253 -7.37 21.64 2.28
CA GLN A 253 -8.83 21.60 2.23
C GLN A 253 -9.40 20.66 3.29
N PHE A 254 -8.80 19.47 3.44
CA PHE A 254 -9.22 18.49 4.44
C PHE A 254 -8.96 18.94 5.88
N SER A 255 -7.93 19.77 6.13
CA SER A 255 -7.67 20.31 7.47
C SER A 255 -8.72 21.33 7.93
N LYS A 256 -9.57 21.85 7.02
CA LYS A 256 -10.69 22.75 7.36
C LYS A 256 -11.92 21.99 7.88
N LYS A 257 -11.94 20.66 7.81
CA LYS A 257 -13.06 19.85 8.30
C LYS A 257 -13.09 19.84 9.83
N PRO A 258 -14.28 19.75 10.46
CA PRO A 258 -14.41 19.76 11.93
C PRO A 258 -14.03 18.41 12.58
N TYR A 259 -13.56 17.45 11.78
CA TYR A 259 -13.13 16.12 12.19
C TYR A 259 -11.87 15.75 11.40
N THR A 260 -11.13 14.72 11.82
CA THR A 260 -9.92 14.26 11.10
C THR A 260 -10.29 13.30 9.96
N PRO A 261 -10.13 13.69 8.67
CA PRO A 261 -10.38 12.80 7.53
C PRO A 261 -9.17 11.88 7.30
N GLY A 262 -9.01 10.87 8.16
CA GLY A 262 -7.80 10.02 8.21
C GLY A 262 -7.45 9.34 6.89
N VAL A 263 -8.42 8.81 6.14
CA VAL A 263 -8.17 8.11 4.87
C VAL A 263 -7.63 9.08 3.80
N PRO A 264 -8.29 10.20 3.47
CA PRO A 264 -7.75 11.20 2.55
C PRO A 264 -6.35 11.68 2.95
N ILE A 265 -6.16 12.03 4.23
CA ILE A 265 -4.86 12.50 4.71
C ILE A 265 -3.77 11.45 4.46
N GLN A 266 -4.04 10.17 4.75
CA GLN A 266 -3.09 9.09 4.49
C GLN A 266 -2.80 8.91 2.99
N ILE A 267 -3.82 9.02 2.12
CA ILE A 267 -3.65 8.91 0.66
C ILE A 267 -2.71 10.02 0.15
N PHE A 268 -2.97 11.28 0.50
CA PHE A 268 -2.16 12.40 0.00
C PHE A 268 -0.77 12.42 0.64
N ASN A 269 -0.62 12.07 1.92
CA ASN A 269 0.70 11.92 2.56
C ASN A 269 1.55 10.81 1.90
N TYR A 270 0.94 9.69 1.54
CA TYR A 270 1.62 8.64 0.79
C TYR A 270 2.14 9.18 -0.55
N GLN A 271 1.31 9.92 -1.29
CA GLN A 271 1.71 10.51 -2.57
C GLN A 271 2.78 11.61 -2.41
N GLN A 272 2.75 12.41 -1.33
CA GLN A 272 3.85 13.34 -1.02
C GLN A 272 5.18 12.60 -0.89
N LEU A 273 5.21 11.47 -0.17
CA LEU A 273 6.44 10.69 0.02
C LEU A 273 6.94 10.08 -1.30
N VAL A 274 6.03 9.62 -2.16
CA VAL A 274 6.38 9.20 -3.54
C VAL A 274 7.00 10.36 -4.31
N CYS A 275 6.43 11.56 -4.24
CA CYS A 275 7.01 12.75 -4.89
C CYS A 275 8.40 13.09 -4.33
N PHE A 276 8.60 13.02 -3.01
CA PHE A 276 9.92 13.28 -2.42
C PHE A 276 11.00 12.32 -2.92
N ILE A 277 10.67 11.03 -3.14
CA ILE A 277 11.60 10.06 -3.74
C ILE A 277 11.96 10.48 -5.16
N GLN A 278 10.94 10.77 -5.98
CA GLN A 278 11.10 11.08 -7.39
C GLN A 278 11.82 12.42 -7.63
N LEU A 279 11.61 13.39 -6.74
CA LEU A 279 12.30 14.69 -6.73
C LEU A 279 13.63 14.67 -5.96
N LYS A 280 14.01 13.52 -5.38
CA LYS A 280 15.20 13.35 -4.53
C LYS A 280 15.27 14.36 -3.37
N ASP A 281 14.12 14.78 -2.83
CA ASP A 281 14.01 15.74 -1.71
C ASP A 281 14.01 15.00 -0.36
N PHE A 282 15.21 14.65 0.09
CA PHE A 282 15.40 13.94 1.35
C PHE A 282 14.89 14.73 2.57
N ASN A 283 15.18 16.03 2.62
CA ASN A 283 14.91 16.86 3.80
C ASN A 283 13.41 16.93 4.08
N ARG A 284 12.58 17.26 3.06
CA ARG A 284 11.13 17.30 3.25
C ARG A 284 10.56 15.94 3.61
N GLY A 285 11.06 14.86 3.00
CA GLY A 285 10.60 13.50 3.32
C GLY A 285 10.93 13.08 4.75
N ARG A 286 12.15 13.35 5.23
CA ARG A 286 12.55 13.09 6.62
C ARG A 286 11.72 13.90 7.61
N ASP A 287 11.53 15.19 7.35
CA ASP A 287 10.83 16.08 8.27
C ASP A 287 9.31 15.79 8.32
N ALA A 288 8.73 15.25 7.23
CA ALA A 288 7.32 14.86 7.16
C ALA A 288 7.02 13.49 7.79
N LEU A 289 8.00 12.57 7.84
CA LEU A 289 7.79 11.18 8.27
C LEU A 289 7.15 11.04 9.67
N PRO A 290 7.56 11.78 10.73
CA PRO A 290 6.94 11.65 12.05
C PRO A 290 5.43 11.96 12.02
N ARG A 291 5.02 12.97 11.24
CA ARG A 291 3.62 13.32 11.05
C ARG A 291 2.85 12.19 10.36
N PHE A 292 3.45 11.53 9.38
CA PHE A 292 2.82 10.43 8.66
C PHE A 292 2.66 9.18 9.55
N LEU A 293 3.70 8.85 10.32
CA LEU A 293 3.68 7.70 11.22
C LEU A 293 2.72 7.89 12.41
N ALA A 294 2.44 9.12 12.83
CA ALA A 294 1.45 9.40 13.87
C ALA A 294 0.01 9.05 13.47
N LEU A 295 -0.27 8.89 12.16
CA LEU A 295 -1.61 8.60 11.64
C LEU A 295 -1.87 7.11 11.40
N VAL A 296 -0.88 6.26 11.64
CA VAL A 296 -0.97 4.83 11.40
C VAL A 296 -0.57 4.05 12.65
N GLU A 297 -1.27 2.97 12.92
CA GLU A 297 -0.93 2.08 14.03
C GLU A 297 0.42 1.40 13.76
N GLN A 298 1.31 1.40 14.75
CA GLN A 298 2.60 0.70 14.67
C GLN A 298 2.40 -0.78 14.34
N GLY A 299 3.16 -1.28 13.38
CA GLY A 299 3.05 -2.67 12.93
C GLY A 299 1.83 -2.96 12.04
N SER A 300 1.02 -1.97 11.69
CA SER A 300 0.02 -2.09 10.63
C SER A 300 0.68 -2.17 9.24
N PHE A 301 -0.06 -2.66 8.24
CA PHE A 301 0.43 -2.70 6.85
C PHE A 301 0.90 -1.32 6.36
N ASN A 302 0.13 -0.25 6.65
CA ASN A 302 0.48 1.12 6.25
C ASN A 302 1.74 1.62 6.97
N TRP A 303 1.96 1.24 8.23
CA TRP A 303 3.18 1.57 8.96
C TRP A 303 4.43 0.98 8.30
N PHE A 304 4.37 -0.29 7.87
CA PHE A 304 5.44 -0.89 7.08
C PHE A 304 5.63 -0.16 5.75
N LYS A 305 4.54 0.20 5.06
CA LYS A 305 4.63 0.91 3.77
C LYS A 305 5.28 2.30 3.87
N TYR A 306 4.99 3.08 4.91
CA TYR A 306 5.69 4.35 5.13
C TYR A 306 7.19 4.16 5.38
N HIS A 307 7.58 3.14 6.14
CA HIS A 307 9.00 2.83 6.34
C HIS A 307 9.68 2.34 5.05
N GLU A 308 8.98 1.57 4.22
CA GLU A 308 9.48 1.09 2.93
C GLU A 308 9.76 2.26 1.97
N LEU A 309 8.82 3.20 1.85
CA LEU A 309 9.01 4.40 1.04
C LEU A 309 10.12 5.30 1.60
N TYR A 310 10.19 5.49 2.92
CA TYR A 310 11.27 6.29 3.52
C TYR A 310 12.65 5.63 3.34
N LEU A 311 12.72 4.30 3.39
CA LEU A 311 13.93 3.54 3.10
C LEU A 311 14.37 3.75 1.64
N GLN A 312 13.42 3.72 0.70
CA GLN A 312 13.68 4.02 -0.69
C GLN A 312 14.19 5.45 -0.88
N LEU A 313 13.57 6.44 -0.23
CA LEU A 313 14.04 7.82 -0.24
C LEU A 313 15.49 7.93 0.27
N ALA A 314 15.81 7.26 1.37
CA ALA A 314 17.15 7.24 1.94
C ALA A 314 18.19 6.65 0.96
N PHE A 315 17.88 5.54 0.29
CA PHE A 315 18.76 4.96 -0.73
C PHE A 315 18.91 5.86 -1.97
N HIS A 316 17.81 6.47 -2.44
CA HIS A 316 17.78 7.32 -3.64
C HIS A 316 18.45 8.68 -3.48
N THR A 317 18.76 9.05 -2.23
CA THR A 317 19.40 10.33 -1.90
C THR A 317 20.74 10.15 -1.18
N ALA A 318 21.28 8.93 -1.18
CA ALA A 318 22.53 8.55 -0.53
C ALA A 318 22.60 8.79 0.99
N ASN A 319 21.45 8.91 1.66
CA ASN A 319 21.34 9.02 3.12
C ASN A 319 21.31 7.62 3.77
N TYR A 320 22.36 6.83 3.54
CA TYR A 320 22.40 5.41 3.89
C TYR A 320 22.35 5.13 5.40
N GLN A 321 22.75 6.08 6.24
CA GLN A 321 22.66 5.91 7.68
C GLN A 321 21.20 5.88 8.15
N ASP A 322 20.31 6.67 7.54
CA ASP A 322 18.87 6.60 7.81
C ASP A 322 18.29 5.24 7.41
N ALA A 323 18.74 4.66 6.30
CA ALA A 323 18.37 3.30 5.90
C ALA A 323 18.68 2.27 7.00
N TYR A 324 19.85 2.40 7.66
CA TYR A 324 20.19 1.58 8.82
C TYR A 324 19.26 1.83 10.01
N THR A 325 18.81 3.05 10.29
CA THR A 325 17.91 3.28 11.45
C THR A 325 16.55 2.60 11.30
N ILE A 326 16.08 2.42 10.06
CA ILE A 326 14.77 1.85 9.73
C ILE A 326 14.79 0.33 9.83
N LEU A 327 15.80 -0.32 9.25
CA LEU A 327 15.81 -1.77 9.06
C LEU A 327 15.69 -2.57 10.37
N PRO A 328 16.52 -2.35 11.42
CA PRO A 328 16.36 -3.03 12.71
C PRO A 328 14.98 -2.78 13.34
N LYS A 329 14.42 -1.58 13.19
CA LYS A 329 13.10 -1.22 13.74
C LYS A 329 12.00 -2.06 13.10
N VAL A 330 12.04 -2.21 11.78
CA VAL A 330 11.09 -3.01 11.00
C VAL A 330 11.24 -4.50 11.28
N PHE A 331 12.46 -5.04 11.29
CA PHE A 331 12.70 -6.46 11.51
C PHE A 331 12.44 -6.91 12.95
N LYS A 332 12.53 -6.00 13.94
CA LYS A 332 12.18 -6.27 15.35
C LYS A 332 10.69 -6.10 15.65
N GLU A 333 9.90 -5.56 14.72
CA GLU A 333 8.48 -5.32 14.93
C GLU A 333 7.72 -6.65 15.11
N LYS A 334 6.86 -6.72 16.14
CA LYS A 334 6.19 -7.96 16.52
C LYS A 334 5.32 -8.50 15.40
N SER A 335 4.66 -7.61 14.64
CA SER A 335 3.77 -7.99 13.54
C SER A 335 4.49 -8.30 12.23
N TYR A 336 5.83 -8.19 12.14
CA TYR A 336 6.57 -8.48 10.90
C TYR A 336 6.27 -9.89 10.36
N HIS A 337 6.11 -10.87 11.27
CA HIS A 337 5.77 -12.25 10.89
C HIS A 337 4.41 -12.39 10.20
N LEU A 338 3.50 -11.42 10.35
CA LEU A 338 2.18 -11.40 9.72
C LEU A 338 2.24 -10.87 8.27
N LEU A 339 3.36 -10.27 7.86
CA LEU A 339 3.49 -9.74 6.50
C LEU A 339 3.43 -10.86 5.44
N PRO A 340 2.86 -10.56 4.26
CA PRO A 340 2.92 -11.46 3.10
C PRO A 340 4.35 -11.84 2.75
N ALA A 341 4.53 -13.05 2.21
CA ALA A 341 5.85 -13.55 1.83
C ALA A 341 6.58 -12.62 0.83
N SER A 342 5.86 -12.12 -0.18
CA SER A 342 6.41 -11.16 -1.15
C SER A 342 6.92 -9.87 -0.50
N THR A 343 6.19 -9.33 0.48
CA THR A 343 6.61 -8.13 1.22
C THR A 343 7.86 -8.40 2.06
N LYS A 344 7.95 -9.56 2.71
CA LYS A 344 9.16 -9.95 3.46
C LYS A 344 10.38 -10.10 2.53
N GLU A 345 10.19 -10.62 1.33
CA GLU A 345 11.27 -10.71 0.33
C GLU A 345 11.79 -9.32 -0.07
N ILE A 346 10.91 -8.33 -0.21
CA ILE A 346 11.30 -6.93 -0.49
C ILE A 346 12.14 -6.37 0.67
N TRP A 347 11.73 -6.57 1.93
CA TRP A 347 12.51 -6.15 3.09
C TRP A 347 13.87 -6.83 3.18
N ASN A 348 13.93 -8.13 2.89
CA ASN A 348 15.19 -8.87 2.84
C ASN A 348 16.12 -8.38 1.73
N LEU A 349 15.57 -8.04 0.55
CA LEU A 349 16.33 -7.46 -0.57
C LEU A 349 16.95 -6.12 -0.17
N ASN A 350 16.15 -5.23 0.43
CA ASN A 350 16.63 -3.96 0.93
C ASN A 350 17.69 -4.12 2.04
N LEU A 351 17.50 -5.06 2.96
CA LEU A 351 18.51 -5.39 3.98
C LEU A 351 19.83 -5.82 3.33
N ALA A 352 19.78 -6.65 2.29
CA ALA A 352 20.98 -7.13 1.64
C ALA A 352 21.75 -6.02 0.89
N TYR A 353 21.04 -5.07 0.27
CA TYR A 353 21.66 -3.85 -0.27
C TYR A 353 22.27 -2.96 0.83
N ALA A 354 21.60 -2.81 1.97
CA ALA A 354 22.16 -2.09 3.12
C ALA A 354 23.42 -2.79 3.68
N VAL A 355 23.45 -4.13 3.70
CA VAL A 355 24.64 -4.90 4.11
C VAL A 355 25.79 -4.70 3.13
N PHE A 356 25.52 -4.67 1.81
CA PHE A 356 26.52 -4.31 0.82
C PHE A 356 27.10 -2.92 1.10
N LEU A 357 26.24 -1.91 1.30
CA LEU A 357 26.65 -0.54 1.64
C LEU A 357 27.46 -0.45 2.93
N GLN A 358 27.08 -1.23 3.94
CA GLN A 358 27.81 -1.32 5.20
C GLN A 358 29.22 -1.85 5.02
N ARG A 359 29.40 -2.89 4.21
CA ARG A 359 30.72 -3.45 3.89
C ARG A 359 31.57 -2.51 3.01
N GLU A 360 30.94 -1.60 2.27
CA GLU A 360 31.58 -0.46 1.58
C GLU A 360 31.76 0.78 2.47
N GLU A 361 31.63 0.62 3.80
CA GLU A 361 31.83 1.67 4.81
C GLU A 361 30.90 2.89 4.65
N LYS A 362 29.78 2.73 3.93
CA LYS A 362 28.74 3.78 3.76
C LYS A 362 27.75 3.83 4.92
N ILE A 363 27.72 2.78 5.75
CA ILE A 363 26.86 2.66 6.93
C ILE A 363 27.73 2.28 8.12
N SER A 364 27.58 3.04 9.20
CA SER A 364 28.19 2.72 10.49
C SER A 364 27.24 1.89 11.33
N LEU A 365 27.73 0.77 11.87
CA LEU A 365 26.99 -0.11 12.77
C LEU A 365 27.38 0.14 14.23
N PRO A 366 26.42 0.12 15.17
CA PRO A 366 26.74 0.05 16.59
C PRO A 366 27.33 -1.33 16.95
N GLN A 367 28.03 -1.39 18.09
CA GLN A 367 28.75 -2.60 18.50
C GLN A 367 27.83 -3.81 18.74
N ASP A 368 26.60 -3.58 19.16
CA ASP A 368 25.60 -4.60 19.48
C ASP A 368 24.70 -4.98 18.28
N ASP A 369 24.97 -4.45 17.08
CA ASP A 369 24.18 -4.84 15.91
C ASP A 369 24.33 -6.34 15.62
N THR A 370 23.20 -7.03 15.55
CA THR A 370 23.12 -8.45 15.20
C THR A 370 22.48 -8.67 13.85
N LEU A 371 21.73 -7.71 13.31
CA LEU A 371 20.97 -7.89 12.07
C LEU A 371 21.90 -7.94 10.86
N PHE A 372 22.82 -6.97 10.75
CA PHE A 372 23.77 -6.89 9.65
C PHE A 372 24.90 -7.90 9.85
N LYS A 373 25.43 -8.03 11.07
CA LYS A 373 26.54 -8.96 11.37
C LYS A 373 26.21 -10.43 11.10
N ASN A 374 24.96 -10.83 11.29
CA ASN A 374 24.53 -12.22 11.05
C ASN A 374 24.05 -12.47 9.61
N PHE A 375 24.10 -11.46 8.73
CA PHE A 375 23.68 -11.62 7.34
C PHE A 375 24.57 -12.62 6.60
N ARG A 376 23.95 -13.52 5.82
CA ARG A 376 24.64 -14.52 4.99
C ARG A 376 24.01 -14.56 3.60
N LEU A 377 24.81 -14.31 2.56
CA LEU A 377 24.35 -14.27 1.16
C LEU A 377 23.63 -15.55 0.73
N GLY A 378 24.20 -16.73 1.04
CA GLY A 378 23.58 -18.01 0.68
C GLY A 378 22.20 -18.20 1.33
N LYS A 379 22.03 -17.79 2.60
CA LYS A 379 20.73 -17.85 3.28
C LYS A 379 19.72 -16.87 2.66
N PHE A 380 20.19 -15.68 2.29
CA PHE A 380 19.39 -14.68 1.61
C PHE A 380 18.87 -15.16 0.25
N LEU A 381 19.74 -15.71 -0.61
CA LEU A 381 19.34 -16.20 -1.94
C LEU A 381 18.28 -17.30 -1.84
N ASN A 382 18.37 -18.16 -0.83
CA ASN A 382 17.35 -19.20 -0.56
C ASN A 382 16.03 -18.64 -0.01
N ALA A 383 16.04 -17.42 0.53
CA ALA A 383 14.88 -16.77 1.14
C ALA A 383 14.07 -15.89 0.16
N ILE A 384 14.42 -15.86 -1.13
CA ILE A 384 13.77 -15.01 -2.16
C ILE A 384 13.28 -15.82 -3.39
N PRO A 385 12.41 -16.83 -3.21
CA PRO A 385 11.86 -17.61 -4.32
C PRO A 385 10.75 -16.90 -5.13
N ILE A 386 10.12 -15.85 -4.61
CA ILE A 386 9.04 -15.13 -5.29
C ILE A 386 9.60 -14.05 -6.22
N LEU A 387 10.43 -13.13 -5.69
CA LEU A 387 10.99 -12.04 -6.49
C LEU A 387 11.94 -12.56 -7.58
N SER A 388 12.60 -13.70 -7.37
CA SER A 388 13.44 -14.32 -8.41
C SER A 388 12.66 -14.81 -9.64
N LYS A 389 11.34 -14.96 -9.53
CA LYS A 389 10.46 -15.28 -10.67
C LYS A 389 10.03 -14.06 -11.46
N ASP A 390 10.19 -12.85 -10.90
CA ASP A 390 9.88 -11.59 -11.58
C ASP A 390 11.02 -11.19 -12.53
N LYS A 391 10.97 -11.78 -13.73
CA LYS A 391 12.04 -11.70 -14.74
C LYS A 391 12.27 -10.30 -15.32
N ARG A 392 11.41 -9.32 -15.04
CA ARG A 392 11.52 -7.95 -15.58
C ARG A 392 11.49 -6.87 -14.50
N GLY A 393 11.17 -7.20 -13.26
CA GLY A 393 11.32 -6.30 -12.11
C GLY A 393 12.44 -6.75 -11.17
N MET A 394 12.08 -7.13 -9.95
CA MET A 394 13.02 -7.24 -8.83
C MET A 394 14.12 -8.30 -8.98
N ASN A 395 13.97 -9.29 -9.88
CA ASN A 395 15.05 -10.24 -10.13
C ASN A 395 16.30 -9.56 -10.74
N VAL A 396 16.12 -8.42 -11.42
CA VAL A 396 17.24 -7.59 -11.88
C VAL A 396 18.11 -7.13 -10.71
N SER A 397 17.48 -6.60 -9.66
CA SER A 397 18.15 -6.12 -8.45
C SER A 397 18.85 -7.27 -7.70
N ILE A 398 18.27 -8.47 -7.71
CA ILE A 398 18.92 -9.68 -7.15
C ILE A 398 20.18 -10.05 -7.93
N LEU A 399 20.13 -10.03 -9.27
CA LEU A 399 21.29 -10.35 -10.12
C LEU A 399 22.44 -9.35 -9.91
N ILE A 400 22.10 -8.06 -9.86
CA ILE A 400 23.04 -6.99 -9.55
C ILE A 400 23.69 -7.24 -8.19
N LEU A 401 22.87 -7.37 -7.14
CA LEU A 401 23.33 -7.55 -5.77
C LEU A 401 24.24 -8.77 -5.62
N HIS A 402 23.95 -9.87 -6.31
CA HIS A 402 24.80 -11.05 -6.29
C HIS A 402 26.19 -10.74 -6.88
N MET A 403 26.26 -10.05 -8.03
CA MET A 403 27.55 -9.63 -8.59
C MET A 403 28.30 -8.70 -7.63
N LEU A 404 27.62 -7.76 -6.99
CA LEU A 404 28.22 -6.85 -6.00
C LEU A 404 28.90 -7.61 -4.85
N PHE A 405 28.22 -8.61 -4.27
CA PHE A 405 28.80 -9.39 -3.18
C PHE A 405 30.00 -10.23 -3.63
N LEU A 406 29.98 -10.80 -4.85
CA LEU A 406 31.12 -11.55 -5.36
C LEU A 406 32.34 -10.66 -5.61
N LEU A 407 32.11 -9.44 -6.14
CA LEU A 407 33.17 -8.44 -6.30
C LEU A 407 33.77 -8.06 -4.94
N GLN A 408 32.91 -7.76 -3.97
CA GLN A 408 33.32 -7.39 -2.62
C GLN A 408 34.09 -8.48 -1.87
N GLU A 409 33.73 -9.75 -2.11
CA GLU A 409 34.41 -10.92 -1.56
C GLU A 409 35.64 -11.34 -2.41
N GLN A 410 35.97 -10.59 -3.47
CA GLN A 410 37.07 -10.86 -4.41
C GLN A 410 37.02 -12.26 -5.06
N LYS A 411 35.82 -12.82 -5.21
CA LYS A 411 35.59 -14.12 -5.86
C LYS A 411 35.52 -13.95 -7.37
N TYR A 412 36.63 -13.56 -7.97
CA TYR A 412 36.68 -13.18 -9.40
C TYR A 412 36.31 -14.32 -10.34
N ASP A 413 36.67 -15.57 -10.03
CA ASP A 413 36.29 -16.74 -10.82
C ASP A 413 34.76 -16.92 -10.85
N ASP A 414 34.11 -16.81 -9.69
CA ASP A 414 32.64 -16.89 -9.59
C ASP A 414 31.94 -15.74 -10.34
N VAL A 415 32.57 -14.56 -10.44
CA VAL A 415 32.06 -13.44 -11.26
C VAL A 415 32.15 -13.78 -12.74
N ILE A 416 33.29 -14.33 -13.18
CA ILE A 416 33.54 -14.71 -14.57
C ILE A 416 32.54 -15.80 -15.02
N ASP A 417 32.33 -16.82 -14.20
CA ASP A 417 31.40 -17.92 -14.48
C ASP A 417 29.94 -17.45 -14.62
N ARG A 418 29.60 -16.29 -14.05
CA ARG A 418 28.26 -15.70 -14.12
C ARG A 418 28.02 -14.83 -15.35
N ILE A 419 29.07 -14.40 -16.05
CA ILE A 419 28.95 -13.48 -17.21
C ILE A 419 27.96 -14.02 -18.23
N GLU A 420 28.14 -15.26 -18.67
CA GLU A 420 27.32 -15.87 -19.73
C GLU A 420 25.84 -15.96 -19.30
N ALA A 421 25.59 -16.37 -18.06
CA ALA A 421 24.23 -16.49 -17.51
C ALA A 421 23.52 -15.12 -17.45
N VAL A 422 24.23 -14.07 -17.01
CA VAL A 422 23.69 -12.71 -16.91
C VAL A 422 23.47 -12.09 -18.30
N GLN A 423 24.39 -12.28 -19.24
CA GLN A 423 24.22 -11.85 -20.64
C GLN A 423 22.99 -12.51 -21.29
N LYS A 424 22.81 -13.82 -21.06
CA LYS A 424 21.65 -14.57 -21.55
C LYS A 424 20.36 -14.08 -20.91
N TYR A 425 20.38 -13.67 -19.65
CA TYR A 425 19.24 -13.04 -18.99
C TYR A 425 18.88 -11.69 -19.62
N CYS A 426 19.86 -10.80 -19.80
CA CYS A 426 19.66 -9.47 -20.38
C CYS A 426 19.08 -9.55 -21.79
N SER A 427 19.66 -10.41 -22.63
CA SER A 427 19.19 -10.61 -24.01
C SER A 427 17.79 -11.20 -24.12
N ARG A 428 17.30 -11.91 -23.09
CA ARG A 428 15.96 -12.50 -23.06
C ARG A 428 14.91 -11.56 -22.48
N TYR A 429 15.27 -10.77 -21.47
CA TYR A 429 14.28 -10.07 -20.63
C TYR A 429 14.40 -8.54 -20.63
N LEU A 430 15.56 -7.97 -20.95
CA LEU A 430 15.85 -6.53 -20.78
C LEU A 430 16.03 -5.76 -22.12
N LYS A 431 15.51 -6.31 -23.22
CA LYS A 431 15.60 -5.69 -24.56
C LYS A 431 14.60 -4.55 -24.83
N HIS A 432 13.60 -4.37 -23.98
CA HIS A 432 12.61 -3.30 -24.15
C HIS A 432 13.14 -1.95 -23.65
N ASN A 433 12.75 -0.85 -24.32
CA ASN A 433 13.23 0.51 -24.03
C ASN A 433 13.02 0.94 -22.56
N GLU A 434 11.95 0.49 -21.92
CA GLU A 434 11.63 0.83 -20.51
C GLU A 434 12.65 0.28 -19.50
N LEU A 435 13.35 -0.81 -19.84
CA LEU A 435 14.39 -1.43 -18.98
C LEU A 435 15.80 -1.05 -19.40
N PHE A 436 15.94 -0.04 -20.25
CA PHE A 436 17.21 0.41 -20.78
C PHE A 436 18.21 0.84 -19.69
N PRO A 437 17.83 1.50 -18.57
CA PRO A 437 18.77 1.81 -17.51
C PRO A 437 19.34 0.55 -16.85
N SER A 438 18.48 -0.40 -16.51
CA SER A 438 18.88 -1.69 -15.93
C SER A 438 19.78 -2.49 -16.87
N ASN A 439 19.47 -2.50 -18.16
CA ASN A 439 20.30 -3.13 -19.17
C ASN A 439 21.68 -2.44 -19.27
N SER A 440 21.70 -1.11 -19.32
CA SER A 440 22.95 -0.33 -19.38
C SER A 440 23.83 -0.60 -18.17
N PHE A 441 23.25 -0.58 -16.97
CA PHE A 441 23.98 -0.84 -15.73
C PHE A 441 24.53 -2.27 -15.65
N ILE A 442 23.76 -3.29 -16.06
CA ILE A 442 24.29 -4.66 -16.11
C ILE A 442 25.43 -4.78 -17.14
N ASN A 443 25.32 -4.14 -18.31
CA ASN A 443 26.43 -4.13 -19.27
C ASN A 443 27.69 -3.50 -18.67
N MET A 444 27.55 -2.46 -17.84
CA MET A 444 28.68 -1.87 -17.11
C MET A 444 29.31 -2.87 -16.14
N LEU A 445 28.51 -3.64 -15.40
CA LEU A 445 29.00 -4.70 -14.51
C LEU A 445 29.74 -5.81 -15.27
N LEU A 446 29.28 -6.17 -16.46
CA LEU A 446 29.90 -7.20 -17.29
C LEU A 446 31.26 -6.77 -17.86
N GLU A 447 31.50 -5.47 -18.05
CA GLU A 447 32.82 -4.97 -18.45
C GLU A 447 33.88 -5.16 -17.35
N ILE A 448 33.50 -5.25 -16.08
CA ILE A 448 34.45 -5.42 -14.97
C ILE A 448 35.36 -6.64 -15.17
N PRO A 449 34.84 -7.87 -15.29
CA PRO A 449 35.68 -9.04 -15.53
C PRO A 449 36.30 -9.05 -16.94
N ILE A 450 35.64 -8.50 -17.97
CA ILE A 450 36.19 -8.43 -19.34
C ILE A 450 37.49 -7.61 -19.37
N GLN A 451 37.52 -6.52 -18.60
CA GLN A 451 38.69 -5.65 -18.48
C GLN A 451 39.62 -6.09 -17.33
N ASN A 452 39.55 -7.36 -16.90
CA ASN A 452 40.38 -7.95 -15.84
C ASN A 452 40.37 -7.14 -14.54
N PHE A 453 39.22 -6.57 -14.18
CA PHE A 453 39.02 -5.79 -12.95
C PHE A 453 39.86 -4.50 -12.86
N HIS A 454 40.49 -4.05 -13.96
CA HIS A 454 41.32 -2.84 -13.98
C HIS A 454 40.42 -1.59 -14.02
N PRO A 455 40.40 -0.74 -12.98
CA PRO A 455 39.41 0.33 -12.84
C PRO A 455 39.47 1.37 -13.96
N VAL A 456 40.67 1.77 -14.40
CA VAL A 456 40.82 2.71 -15.52
C VAL A 456 40.26 2.15 -16.83
N ALA A 457 40.57 0.90 -17.17
CA ALA A 457 40.03 0.25 -18.37
C ALA A 457 38.51 0.07 -18.28
N VAL A 458 37.98 -0.34 -17.12
CA VAL A 458 36.55 -0.45 -16.86
C VAL A 458 35.87 0.90 -17.07
N LYS A 459 36.36 1.99 -16.46
CA LYS A 459 35.83 3.35 -16.64
C LYS A 459 35.74 3.71 -18.12
N ARG A 460 36.82 3.51 -18.88
CA ARG A 460 36.89 3.84 -20.31
C ARG A 460 35.82 3.10 -21.14
N HIS A 461 35.62 1.81 -20.90
CA HIS A 461 34.68 1.00 -21.68
C HIS A 461 33.22 1.15 -21.23
N THR A 462 33.01 1.65 -20.01
CA THR A 462 31.67 1.88 -19.44
C THR A 462 31.16 3.31 -19.60
N ASP A 463 32.00 4.27 -19.97
CA ASP A 463 31.64 5.68 -20.12
C ASP A 463 30.41 5.90 -21.03
N LYS A 464 30.35 5.20 -22.17
CA LYS A 464 29.21 5.23 -23.09
C LYS A 464 27.88 4.82 -22.43
N TYR A 465 27.92 3.88 -21.47
CA TYR A 465 26.72 3.41 -20.76
C TYR A 465 26.37 4.36 -19.61
N LEU A 466 27.37 4.91 -18.93
CA LEU A 466 27.16 5.90 -17.88
C LEU A 466 26.53 7.19 -18.44
N GLN A 467 27.03 7.69 -19.58
CA GLN A 467 26.43 8.83 -20.27
C GLN A 467 24.96 8.56 -20.62
N LYS A 468 24.66 7.36 -21.11
CA LYS A 468 23.29 6.91 -21.41
C LYS A 468 22.37 6.88 -20.19
N LEU A 469 22.89 6.52 -19.00
CA LEU A 469 22.13 6.59 -17.75
C LEU A 469 21.84 8.05 -17.36
N THR A 470 22.87 8.90 -17.38
CA THR A 470 22.73 10.31 -16.98
C THR A 470 21.86 11.16 -17.93
N GLN A 471 21.78 10.76 -19.20
CA GLN A 471 21.01 11.45 -20.25
C GLN A 471 19.65 10.80 -20.51
N ALA A 472 19.26 9.80 -19.71
CA ALA A 472 17.98 9.15 -19.88
C ALA A 472 16.82 10.15 -19.70
N PRO A 473 15.76 10.08 -20.52
CA PRO A 473 14.57 10.91 -20.32
C PRO A 473 13.98 10.71 -18.93
N LEU A 474 13.52 11.79 -18.29
CA LEU A 474 12.92 11.76 -16.95
C LEU A 474 11.84 10.68 -16.81
N GLU A 475 11.01 10.50 -17.83
CA GLU A 475 9.96 9.47 -17.87
C GLU A 475 10.48 8.06 -17.67
N VAL A 476 11.67 7.76 -18.21
CA VAL A 476 12.32 6.45 -18.08
C VAL A 476 12.96 6.33 -16.69
N THR A 477 13.63 7.37 -16.22
CA THR A 477 14.27 7.42 -14.88
C THR A 477 13.24 7.24 -13.77
N GLN A 478 12.06 7.82 -13.90
CA GLN A 478 11.01 7.76 -12.88
C GLN A 478 10.33 6.38 -12.78
N GLN A 479 10.28 5.66 -13.92
CA GLN A 479 9.81 4.27 -13.96
C GLN A 479 10.82 3.27 -13.38
N THR A 480 12.12 3.58 -13.43
CA THR A 480 13.14 2.67 -12.91
C THR A 480 13.34 2.76 -11.41
N VAL A 481 12.84 3.81 -10.74
CA VAL A 481 12.84 3.95 -9.27
C VAL A 481 12.23 2.73 -8.56
N GLU A 482 11.27 2.03 -9.17
CA GLU A 482 10.67 0.81 -8.60
C GLU A 482 11.59 -0.41 -8.63
N ILE A 483 12.58 -0.46 -9.53
CA ILE A 483 13.53 -1.58 -9.70
C ILE A 483 14.89 -1.24 -9.05
N GLU A 484 15.31 0.02 -9.18
CA GLU A 484 16.55 0.54 -8.64
C GLU A 484 16.45 0.71 -7.12
N ILE A 485 17.01 -0.22 -6.36
CA ILE A 485 17.11 -0.08 -4.89
C ILE A 485 18.02 1.09 -4.53
N ILE A 486 19.14 1.24 -5.25
CA ILE A 486 20.05 2.37 -5.19
C ILE A 486 20.16 2.89 -6.63
N PRO A 487 20.11 4.22 -6.86
CA PRO A 487 20.32 4.80 -8.18
C PRO A 487 21.58 4.25 -8.82
N TYR A 488 21.49 3.79 -10.06
CA TYR A 488 22.60 3.10 -10.72
C TYR A 488 23.86 3.94 -10.83
N GLU A 489 23.74 5.26 -10.98
CA GLU A 489 24.86 6.19 -11.02
C GLU A 489 25.61 6.22 -9.68
N ASP A 490 24.88 6.22 -8.57
CA ASP A 490 25.47 6.26 -7.23
C ASP A 490 26.07 4.90 -6.86
N LEU A 491 25.39 3.82 -7.22
CA LEU A 491 25.91 2.46 -7.05
C LEU A 491 27.18 2.25 -7.89
N TRP A 492 27.24 2.77 -9.11
CA TRP A 492 28.43 2.70 -9.97
C TRP A 492 29.64 3.39 -9.35
N LYS A 493 29.46 4.59 -8.78
CA LYS A 493 30.54 5.30 -8.07
C LYS A 493 31.11 4.46 -6.93
N ILE A 494 30.26 3.76 -6.18
CA ILE A 494 30.67 2.86 -5.10
C ILE A 494 31.49 1.69 -5.65
N ILE A 495 31.02 1.02 -6.70
CA ILE A 495 31.72 -0.10 -7.33
C ILE A 495 33.10 0.30 -7.84
N ILE A 496 33.19 1.45 -8.51
CA ILE A 496 34.46 1.96 -9.02
C ILE A 496 35.45 2.25 -7.87
N THR A 497 34.97 2.90 -6.81
CA THR A 497 35.79 3.18 -5.62
C THR A 497 36.31 1.89 -5.00
N HIS A 498 35.47 0.85 -4.95
CA HIS A 498 35.85 -0.48 -4.48
C HIS A 498 36.99 -1.10 -5.31
N LEU A 499 36.91 -1.01 -6.64
CA LEU A 499 37.95 -1.54 -7.54
C LEU A 499 39.29 -0.81 -7.36
N GLU A 500 39.26 0.52 -7.26
CA GLU A 500 40.47 1.34 -7.04
C GLU A 500 41.13 1.04 -5.68
N ASN A 501 40.33 0.86 -4.64
CA ASN A 501 40.83 0.46 -3.32
C ASN A 501 41.41 -0.97 -3.32
N SER A 502 40.89 -1.84 -4.16
CA SER A 502 41.39 -3.22 -4.29
C SER A 502 42.70 -3.29 -5.09
N GLU A 503 42.82 -2.49 -6.15
CA GLU A 503 44.06 -2.37 -6.95
C GLU A 503 45.21 -1.78 -6.13
N SER A 504 44.97 -0.67 -5.43
CA SER A 504 46.00 -0.05 -4.57
C SER A 504 46.50 -0.96 -3.44
N LYS A 505 45.65 -1.86 -2.92
CA LYS A 505 46.06 -2.89 -1.95
C LYS A 505 46.95 -3.96 -2.58
N LYS A 506 46.69 -4.37 -3.82
CA LYS A 506 47.53 -5.32 -4.56
C LYS A 506 48.92 -4.73 -4.82
N ASP A 507 48.98 -3.49 -5.34
CA ASP A 507 50.25 -2.80 -5.61
C ASP A 507 51.11 -2.64 -4.36
N ARG A 508 50.50 -2.29 -3.22
CA ARG A 508 51.21 -2.22 -1.92
C ARG A 508 51.71 -3.59 -1.45
N SER A 509 50.95 -4.67 -1.68
CA SER A 509 51.36 -6.02 -1.29
C SER A 509 52.50 -6.56 -2.16
N ASP A 510 52.58 -6.15 -3.43
CA ASP A 510 53.64 -6.53 -4.34
C ASP A 510 54.92 -5.71 -4.11
N LEU A 511 54.80 -4.45 -3.69
CA LEU A 511 55.93 -3.60 -3.27
C LEU A 511 56.59 -4.06 -1.94
N ILE A 512 55.86 -4.77 -1.08
CA ILE A 512 56.39 -5.31 0.20
C ILE A 512 57.08 -6.69 0.00
N LYS A 513 56.92 -7.30 -1.18
CA LYS A 513 57.53 -8.60 -1.52
C LYS A 513 58.90 -8.48 -2.23
N PHE A 514 59.39 -7.27 -2.43
CA PHE A 514 60.76 -6.96 -2.84
C PHE A 514 61.49 -6.27 -1.69
#